data_AF-A0A973FSA2-F1
#
_entry.id   AF-A0A973FSA2-F1
#
_cell.length_a   1.000
_cell.length_b   1.000
_cell.length_c   1.000
_cell.angle_alpha   90.00
_cell.angle_beta   90.00
_cell.angle_gamma   90.00
#
_symmetry.space_group_name_H-M   'P 1'
#
loop_
_entity.id
_entity.type
_entity.pdbx_description
1 polymer ?
#
loop_
_entity_poly.entity_id
_entity_poly.type
_entity_poly.pdbx_seq_one_letter_code
_entity_poly.pdbx_strand_id
1 'polypeptide(L)' 'DWQQLELQVMNQAGVRTEKLWFNFIPDRVHWARFAGKNFTDRQRIKRKAESWARRYRAMPAPERLAVLAALMAVEVT' A
#
# COMPACT_ATOMS: atom_id res chain seq x y z
N ASP A 1 4.49 -21.18 -12.10
CA ASP A 1 5.95 -21.25 -11.97
C ASP A 1 6.43 -20.55 -10.72
N TRP A 2 7.45 -21.11 -10.05
CA TRP A 2 8.08 -20.49 -8.88
C TRP A 2 9.27 -19.63 -9.32
N GLN A 3 9.39 -18.44 -8.74
CA GLN A 3 10.47 -17.49 -8.93
C GLN A 3 11.35 -17.43 -7.67
N GLN A 4 12.60 -16.99 -7.84
CA GLN A 4 13.57 -16.83 -6.75
C GLN A 4 14.29 -15.49 -6.83
N LEU A 5 14.63 -14.90 -5.68
CA LEU A 5 15.40 -13.67 -5.56
C LEU A 5 16.44 -13.82 -4.45
N GLU A 6 17.68 -13.40 -4.71
CA GLU A 6 18.75 -13.35 -3.72
C GLU A 6 19.08 -11.91 -3.33
N LEU A 7 19.21 -11.66 -2.04
CA LEU A 7 19.35 -10.33 -1.44
C LEU A 7 20.53 -10.30 -0.49
N GLN A 8 21.28 -9.20 -0.44
CA GLN A 8 22.21 -8.93 0.64
C GLN A 8 21.50 -8.16 1.74
N VAL A 9 21.34 -8.75 2.92
CA VAL A 9 20.63 -8.15 4.05
C VAL A 9 21.57 -8.01 5.24
N MET A 10 21.55 -6.85 5.88
CA MET A 10 22.23 -6.64 7.15
C MET A 10 21.41 -7.27 8.27
N ASN A 11 22.00 -8.22 8.99
CA ASN A 11 21.43 -8.75 10.24
C ASN A 11 22.37 -8.46 11.43
N GLN A 12 21.99 -8.93 12.62
CA GLN A 12 22.77 -8.71 13.84
C GLN A 12 24.21 -9.27 13.79
N ALA A 13 24.46 -10.27 12.94
CA ALA A 13 25.74 -10.95 12.76
C ALA A 13 26.44 -10.57 11.44
N GLY A 14 26.07 -9.44 10.83
CA GLY A 14 26.66 -8.91 9.60
C GLY A 14 25.79 -9.12 8.34
N VAL A 15 26.37 -8.84 7.18
CA VAL A 15 25.68 -9.00 5.89
C VAL A 15 25.57 -10.48 5.54
N ARG A 16 24.37 -10.94 5.17
CA ARG A 16 24.10 -12.31 4.71
C ARG A 16 23.35 -12.29 3.39
N THR A 17 23.59 -13.32 2.58
CA THR A 17 22.76 -13.64 1.41
C THR A 17 21.48 -14.32 1.87
N GLU A 18 20.33 -13.68 1.67
CA GLU A 18 19.02 -14.28 1.87
C GLU A 18 18.40 -14.65 0.53
N LYS A 19 17.60 -15.73 0.51
CA LYS A 19 16.96 -16.25 -0.69
C LYS A 19 15.45 -16.37 -0.50
N LEU A 20 14.69 -15.65 -1.31
CA LEU A 20 13.23 -15.66 -1.33
C LEU A 20 12.73 -16.52 -2.50
N TRP A 21 11.70 -17.31 -2.24
CA TRP A 21 10.95 -18.04 -3.25
C TRP A 21 9.51 -17.54 -3.25
N PHE A 22 8.96 -17.25 -4.43
CA PHE A 22 7.61 -16.68 -4.56
C PHE A 22 6.98 -17.12 -5.89
N ASN A 23 5.65 -17.16 -5.93
CA ASN A 23 4.87 -17.65 -7.07
C ASN A 23 3.89 -16.58 -7.61
N PHE A 24 4.17 -15.31 -7.34
CA PHE A 24 3.38 -14.15 -7.77
C PHE A 24 4.28 -13.11 -8.41
N ILE A 25 3.72 -12.18 -9.19
CA ILE A 25 4.49 -11.05 -9.73
C ILE A 25 4.55 -9.96 -8.64
N PRO A 26 5.74 -9.54 -8.18
CA PRO A 26 5.87 -8.47 -7.21
C PRO A 26 5.70 -7.12 -7.91
N ASP A 27 4.46 -6.77 -8.27
CA ASP A 27 4.12 -5.54 -8.99
C ASP A 27 3.59 -4.43 -8.06
N ARG A 28 2.95 -4.82 -6.95
CA ARG A 28 2.21 -3.89 -6.08
C ARG A 28 2.38 -4.21 -4.60
N VAL A 29 2.25 -3.15 -3.82
CA VAL A 29 2.06 -3.26 -2.38
C VAL A 29 0.69 -3.92 -2.10
N HIS A 30 0.71 -5.07 -1.44
CA HIS A 30 -0.49 -5.86 -1.15
C HIS A 30 -1.41 -5.21 -0.08
N TRP A 31 -0.95 -4.18 0.63
CA TRP A 31 -1.74 -3.53 1.67
C TRP A 31 -1.39 -2.04 1.83
N ALA A 32 -2.40 -1.19 2.00
CA ALA A 32 -2.25 0.26 2.06
C ALA A 32 -1.23 0.74 3.14
N ARG A 33 -1.01 -0.05 4.21
CA ARG A 33 0.01 0.25 5.24
C ARG A 33 1.44 0.34 4.69
N PHE A 34 1.76 -0.38 3.62
CA PHE A 34 3.09 -0.34 3.01
C PHE A 34 3.20 0.69 1.88
N ALA A 35 2.17 1.49 1.62
CA ALA A 35 2.24 2.57 0.65
C ALA A 35 3.22 3.66 1.11
N GLY A 36 4.14 4.06 0.23
CA GLY A 36 5.08 5.16 0.46
C GLY A 36 6.53 4.72 0.62
N LYS A 37 7.45 5.47 0.00
CA LYS A 37 8.86 5.07 -0.19
C LYS A 37 9.72 5.16 1.07
N ASN A 38 9.34 5.99 2.04
CA ASN A 38 10.10 6.21 3.27
C ASN A 38 9.18 6.63 4.42
N PHE A 39 9.76 6.87 5.61
CA PHE A 39 8.99 7.24 6.79
C PHE A 39 8.13 8.50 6.57
N THR A 40 8.73 9.56 6.02
CA THR A 40 8.05 10.83 5.78
C THR A 40 6.90 10.69 4.78
N ASP A 41 7.10 9.93 3.70
CA ASP A 41 6.07 9.70 2.69
C ASP A 41 4.92 8.85 3.26
N ARG A 42 5.22 7.83 4.07
CA ARG A 42 4.20 7.05 4.80
C ARG A 42 3.37 7.95 5.72
N GLN A 43 4.01 8.86 6.46
CA GLN A 43 3.32 9.82 7.32
C GLN A 43 2.42 10.78 6.50
N ARG A 44 2.91 11.27 5.35
CA ARG A 44 2.14 12.11 4.42
C ARG A 44 0.88 11.38 3.93
N ILE A 45 1.02 10.13 3.46
CA ILE A 45 -0.09 9.31 2.97
C ILE A 45 -1.10 9.05 4.10
N LYS A 46 -0.62 8.69 5.30
CA LYS A 46 -1.47 8.49 6.48
C LYS A 46 -2.33 9.72 6.79
N ARG A 47 -1.72 10.91 6.88
CA ARG A 47 -2.43 12.17 7.15
C ARG A 47 -3.44 12.51 6.05
N LYS A 48 -3.09 12.25 4.78
CA LYS A 48 -4.00 12.43 3.65
C LYS A 48 -5.21 11.51 3.80
N ALA A 49 -5.01 10.22 4.06
CA ALA A 49 -6.08 9.25 4.27
C ALA A 49 -7.00 9.65 5.43
N GLU A 50 -6.44 10.05 6.57
CA GLU A 50 -7.23 10.51 7.74
C GLU A 50 -8.07 11.75 7.43
N SER A 51 -7.51 12.72 6.70
CA SER A 51 -8.23 13.93 6.27
C SER A 51 -9.39 13.61 5.33
N TRP A 52 -9.16 12.74 4.34
CA TRP A 52 -10.20 12.28 3.42
C TRP A 52 -11.30 11.50 4.15
N ALA A 53 -10.94 10.59 5.07
CA ALA A 53 -11.91 9.84 5.87
C ALA A 53 -12.80 10.76 6.71
N ARG A 54 -12.22 11.83 7.30
CA ARG A 54 -12.98 12.83 8.06
C ARG A 54 -13.98 13.56 7.18
N ARG A 55 -13.56 14.01 5.99
CA ARG A 55 -14.43 14.71 5.02
C ARG A 55 -15.55 13.79 4.53
N TYR A 56 -15.21 12.57 4.15
CA TYR A 56 -16.18 11.57 3.70
C TYR A 56 -17.21 11.24 4.78
N ARG A 57 -16.77 11.07 6.04
CA ARG A 57 -17.68 10.83 7.17
C ARG A 57 -18.65 11.99 7.40
N ALA A 58 -18.24 13.23 7.16
CA ALA A 58 -19.07 14.41 7.37
C ALA A 58 -20.18 14.58 6.31
N MET A 59 -20.10 13.88 5.18
CA MET A 59 -21.10 13.95 4.11
C MET A 59 -22.40 13.21 4.50
N PRO A 60 -23.58 13.66 4.02
CA PRO A 60 -24.81 12.89 4.04
C PRO A 60 -24.65 11.50 3.40
N ALA A 61 -25.47 10.54 3.83
CA ALA A 61 -25.45 9.17 3.32
C ALA A 61 -25.50 9.04 1.77
N PRO A 62 -26.38 9.77 1.04
CA PRO A 62 -26.43 9.66 -0.42
C PRO A 62 -25.14 10.17 -1.09
N GLU A 63 -24.53 11.24 -0.57
CA GLU A 63 -23.27 11.77 -1.10
C GLU A 63 -22.11 10.80 -0.89
N ARG A 64 -22.03 10.14 0.27
CA ARG A 64 -21.04 9.09 0.52
C ARG A 64 -21.14 7.98 -0.51
N LEU A 65 -22.35 7.50 -0.79
CA LEU A 65 -22.58 6.45 -1.78
C LEU A 65 -22.14 6.87 -3.18
N ALA A 66 -22.48 8.09 -3.59
CA ALA A 66 -22.06 8.64 -4.89
C ALA A 66 -20.54 8.74 -5.01
N VAL A 67 -19.85 9.23 -3.98
CA VAL A 67 -18.38 9.33 -3.96
C VAL A 67 -17.73 7.94 -3.98
N LEU A 68 -18.26 6.97 -3.22
CA LEU A 68 -17.75 5.60 -3.25
C LEU A 68 -17.87 4.97 -4.64
N ALA A 69 -19.02 5.12 -5.29
CA ALA A 69 -19.23 4.62 -6.65
C ALA A 69 -18.24 5.23 -7.64
N ALA A 70 -17.98 6.54 -7.54
CA ALA A 70 -16.98 7.22 -8.37
C ALA A 70 -15.56 6.71 -8.11
N LEU A 71 -15.16 6.46 -6.85
CA LEU A 71 -13.86 5.89 -6.52
C LEU A 71 -13.71 4.46 -7.06
N MET A 72 -14.74 3.63 -6.91
CA MET A 72 -14.73 2.26 -7.45
C MET A 72 -14.59 2.25 -8.97
N ALA A 73 -15.23 3.19 -9.67
CA ALA A 73 -15.12 3.29 -11.12
C ALA A 73 -13.68 3.56 -11.59
N VAL A 74 -12.86 4.26 -10.82
CA VAL A 74 -11.45 4.54 -11.14
C VAL A 74 -10.56 3.30 -10.99
N GLU A 75 -10.84 2.42 -10.03
CA GLU A 75 -10.01 1.24 -9.74
C GLU A 75 -10.33 0.03 -10.63
N VAL A 76 -11.48 0.05 -11.32
CA VAL A 76 -11.91 -1.02 -12.24
C VAL A 76 -11.30 -0.86 -13.65
N THR A 77 -10.80 0.34 -13.97
CA THR A 77 -10.05 0.65 -15.20
C THR A 77 -8.60 0.21 -15.16
#